data_AF-A0A327LMV6-F1
#
_entry.id   AF-A0A327LMV6-F1
#
_cell.length_a   1.000
_cell.length_b   1.000
_cell.length_c   1.000
_cell.angle_alpha   90.00
_cell.angle_beta   90.00
_cell.angle_gamma   90.00
#
_symmetry.space_group_name_H-M   'P 1'
#
loop_
_entity.id
_entity.type
_entity.pdbx_description
1 polymer ?
#
loop_
_entity_poly.entity_id
_entity_poly.type
_entity_poly.pdbx_seq_one_letter_code
_entity_poly.pdbx_strand_id
1 'polypeptide(L)'
;MAEDHPDVRVCTFGYPASKFKKWIKKELDIFELAKLATEILCGKGVCKRPIIFVTHSLGGIITKLLLNHCHGSSDEQAAALAARTLRVMFLATPHSAPPLPQVVKKELPGWSSSHITALSGETTVLEYIRDTYGKYVASNENLKNVAYYESQKLSGVVQVVPMNCANPGISGTDPIPIEADHINICKPQSKESAIYTSVNRHIEQAKKLAADTPELSDHDTQIAAEGYSEKADYDRRDLWEKMNAADRENRYTYANSRQNSFARKYMSLGLQPGTRSDYDLLLSEVEQRFQAQVYFPLVCKGATEEEIDNAVQEKVIEPLANKKIGATTFGATNIQSAIYFLTEQCHIRWDTER
;
A
#
# COMPACT_ATOMS: atom_id res chain seq x y z
N MET A 1 -18.27 20.80 -7.78
CA MET A 1 -17.04 19.98 -7.80
C MET A 1 -16.78 19.40 -9.17
N ALA A 2 -17.54 18.40 -9.67
CA ALA A 2 -17.26 17.81 -10.98
C ALA A 2 -17.30 18.83 -12.15
N GLU A 3 -18.28 19.75 -12.14
CA GLU A 3 -18.39 20.82 -13.14
C GLU A 3 -17.20 21.79 -13.15
N ASP A 4 -16.54 21.99 -11.99
CA ASP A 4 -15.43 22.95 -11.87
C ASP A 4 -14.06 22.31 -12.15
N HIS A 5 -14.01 20.97 -12.24
CA HIS A 5 -12.80 20.19 -12.48
C HIS A 5 -13.06 19.15 -13.58
N PRO A 6 -13.22 19.57 -14.85
CA PRO A 6 -13.58 18.68 -15.95
C PRO A 6 -12.51 17.62 -16.25
N ASP A 7 -11.28 17.88 -15.83
CA ASP A 7 -10.12 16.99 -15.92
C ASP A 7 -10.01 15.99 -14.75
N VAL A 8 -10.92 16.07 -13.77
CA VAL A 8 -10.93 15.19 -12.59
C VAL A 8 -12.14 14.25 -12.63
N ARG A 9 -11.88 12.95 -12.54
CA ARG A 9 -12.93 11.94 -12.35
C ARG A 9 -13.42 11.96 -10.90
N VAL A 10 -14.63 12.44 -10.67
CA VAL A 10 -15.28 12.42 -9.35
C VAL A 10 -16.00 11.09 -9.12
N CYS A 11 -15.54 10.32 -8.14
CA CYS A 11 -16.17 9.06 -7.72
C CYS A 11 -16.78 9.24 -6.33
N THR A 12 -18.02 8.76 -6.14
CA THR A 12 -18.63 8.68 -4.81
C THR A 12 -18.64 7.23 -4.33
N PHE A 13 -18.01 6.96 -3.20
CA PHE A 13 -18.15 5.69 -2.50
C PHE A 13 -19.32 5.80 -1.52
N GLY A 14 -20.53 5.49 -2.01
CA GLY A 14 -21.73 5.47 -1.19
C GLY A 14 -21.90 4.10 -0.52
N TYR A 15 -21.74 4.05 0.80
CA TYR A 15 -22.36 3.00 1.60
C TYR A 15 -23.72 3.54 2.06
N PRO A 16 -24.85 2.84 1.83
CA PRO A 16 -26.14 3.43 2.14
C PRO A 16 -26.30 3.49 3.66
N ALA A 17 -26.27 4.67 4.29
CA ALA A 17 -26.43 4.80 5.75
C ALA A 17 -27.74 4.16 6.28
N SER A 18 -28.79 4.06 5.45
CA SER A 18 -30.05 3.38 5.76
C SER A 18 -30.07 1.88 5.40
N LYS A 19 -29.35 1.46 4.34
CA LYS A 19 -29.12 0.02 4.05
C LYS A 19 -27.92 -0.56 4.80
N PHE A 20 -27.23 0.26 5.61
CA PHE A 20 -26.31 -0.16 6.65
C PHE A 20 -27.04 -1.21 7.49
N LYS A 21 -28.32 -1.02 7.87
CA LYS A 21 -29.13 -2.08 8.52
C LYS A 21 -29.22 -3.42 7.76
N LYS A 22 -29.18 -3.44 6.43
CA LYS A 22 -29.27 -4.68 5.61
C LYS A 22 -27.90 -5.31 5.32
N TRP A 23 -26.85 -4.49 5.15
CA TRP A 23 -25.47 -4.98 5.02
C TRP A 23 -24.89 -5.42 6.37
N ILE A 24 -25.18 -4.69 7.46
CA ILE A 24 -24.82 -5.01 8.86
C ILE A 24 -25.55 -6.25 9.40
N LYS A 25 -26.61 -6.75 8.76
CA LYS A 25 -27.12 -8.09 9.10
C LYS A 25 -26.08 -9.19 8.83
N LYS A 26 -25.06 -8.90 8.01
CA LYS A 26 -23.79 -9.63 7.99
C LYS A 26 -22.75 -8.79 8.74
N GLU A 27 -22.18 -9.38 9.78
CA GLU A 27 -21.32 -8.81 10.81
C GLU A 27 -19.94 -8.35 10.32
N LEU A 28 -19.82 -7.71 9.16
CA LEU A 28 -18.49 -7.28 8.68
C LEU A 28 -17.98 -6.17 9.57
N ASP A 29 -16.85 -6.35 10.28
CA ASP A 29 -16.22 -5.32 11.11
C ASP A 29 -15.68 -4.14 10.28
N ILE A 30 -15.19 -3.07 10.93
CA ILE A 30 -14.73 -1.88 10.21
C ILE A 30 -13.44 -2.12 9.41
N PHE A 31 -12.61 -3.07 9.83
CA PHE A 31 -11.42 -3.48 9.10
C PHE A 31 -11.80 -4.25 7.84
N GLU A 32 -12.78 -5.14 7.93
CA GLU A 32 -13.34 -5.86 6.78
C GLU A 32 -14.01 -4.91 5.80
N LEU A 33 -14.70 -3.88 6.29
CA LEU A 33 -15.26 -2.82 5.44
C LEU A 33 -14.18 -2.06 4.67
N ALA A 34 -13.03 -1.79 5.31
CA ALA A 34 -11.89 -1.14 4.65
C ALA A 34 -11.27 -2.04 3.56
N LYS A 35 -11.15 -3.35 3.81
CA LYS A 35 -10.71 -4.34 2.80
C LYS A 35 -11.68 -4.39 1.62
N LEU A 36 -12.99 -4.47 1.89
CA LEU A 36 -14.00 -4.46 0.82
C LEU A 36 -13.98 -3.16 0.01
N ALA A 37 -13.79 -2.02 0.67
CA ALA A 37 -13.64 -0.74 -0.04
C ALA A 37 -12.38 -0.73 -0.93
N THR A 38 -11.29 -1.37 -0.50
CA THR A 38 -10.07 -1.56 -1.30
C THR A 38 -10.39 -2.31 -2.58
N GLU A 39 -10.99 -3.50 -2.48
CA GLU A 39 -11.39 -4.33 -3.63
C GLU A 39 -12.26 -3.57 -4.63
N ILE A 40 -13.27 -2.83 -4.14
CA ILE A 40 -14.18 -2.06 -5.00
C ILE A 40 -13.45 -0.92 -5.72
N LEU A 41 -12.52 -0.23 -5.04
CA LEU A 41 -11.76 0.87 -5.64
C LEU A 41 -10.74 0.35 -6.67
N CYS A 42 -10.03 -0.73 -6.36
CA CYS A 42 -9.11 -1.40 -7.28
C CYS A 42 -9.86 -1.92 -8.52
N GLY A 43 -10.96 -2.66 -8.34
CA GLY A 43 -11.78 -3.17 -9.44
C GLY A 43 -12.40 -2.09 -10.34
N LYS A 44 -12.52 -0.84 -9.85
CA LYS A 44 -12.94 0.32 -10.66
C LYS A 44 -11.78 1.07 -11.32
N GLY A 45 -10.55 0.58 -11.16
CA GLY A 45 -9.34 1.22 -11.66
C GLY A 45 -9.11 2.59 -11.02
N VAL A 46 -9.47 2.77 -9.75
CA VAL A 46 -9.17 4.03 -9.02
C VAL A 46 -7.67 4.14 -8.77
N CYS A 47 -7.00 3.02 -8.48
CA CYS A 47 -5.56 2.91 -8.27
C CYS A 47 -4.70 3.29 -9.49
N LYS A 48 -5.27 3.42 -10.70
CA LYS A 48 -4.51 3.75 -11.93
C LYS A 48 -4.13 5.23 -12.05
N ARG A 49 -4.76 6.11 -11.27
CA ARG A 49 -4.58 7.58 -11.36
C ARG A 49 -4.22 8.16 -10.00
N PRO A 50 -3.70 9.39 -9.93
CA PRO A 50 -3.55 10.11 -8.67
C PRO A 50 -4.90 10.28 -7.94
N ILE A 51 -4.91 10.07 -6.63
CA ILE A 51 -6.13 9.98 -5.82
C ILE A 51 -6.17 11.10 -4.77
N ILE A 52 -7.36 11.67 -4.62
CA ILE A 52 -7.71 12.58 -3.52
C ILE A 52 -8.93 11.98 -2.82
N PHE A 53 -8.81 11.69 -1.53
CA PHE A 53 -9.95 11.32 -0.70
C PHE A 53 -10.54 12.57 -0.04
N VAL A 54 -11.83 12.82 -0.27
CA VAL A 54 -12.62 13.78 0.51
C VAL A 54 -13.61 12.97 1.32
N THR A 55 -13.45 12.99 2.63
CA THR A 55 -14.11 12.04 3.53
C THR A 55 -14.92 12.78 4.58
N HIS A 56 -16.04 12.19 4.99
CA HIS A 56 -16.89 12.75 6.05
C HIS A 56 -17.08 11.72 7.16
N SER A 57 -16.99 12.15 8.42
CA SER A 57 -17.30 11.30 9.57
C SER A 57 -16.58 9.94 9.52
N LEU A 58 -17.31 8.83 9.68
CA LEU A 58 -16.82 7.45 9.58
C LEU A 58 -15.98 7.18 8.32
N GLY A 59 -16.30 7.82 7.19
CA GLY A 59 -15.57 7.64 5.93
C GLY A 59 -14.08 7.96 6.06
N GLY A 60 -13.72 8.91 6.93
CA GLY A 60 -12.31 9.21 7.21
C GLY A 60 -11.61 8.09 7.97
N ILE A 61 -12.29 7.41 8.89
CA ILE A 61 -11.76 6.26 9.63
C ILE A 61 -11.57 5.06 8.68
N ILE A 62 -12.57 4.78 7.84
CA ILE A 62 -12.46 3.74 6.81
C ILE A 62 -11.30 4.03 5.86
N THR A 63 -11.11 5.30 5.47
CA THR A 63 -10.00 5.70 4.58
C THR A 63 -8.64 5.48 5.24
N LYS A 64 -8.48 5.80 6.53
CA LYS A 64 -7.24 5.50 7.27
C LYS A 64 -6.94 4.01 7.29
N LEU A 65 -7.93 3.19 7.62
CA LEU A 65 -7.80 1.73 7.66
C LEU A 65 -7.47 1.16 6.28
N LEU A 66 -8.15 1.64 5.24
CA LEU A 66 -7.92 1.24 3.86
C LEU A 66 -6.50 1.59 3.43
N LEU A 67 -6.05 2.82 3.66
CA LEU A 67 -4.70 3.23 3.27
C LEU A 67 -3.63 2.47 4.06
N ASN A 68 -3.87 2.19 5.35
CA ASN A 68 -2.97 1.37 6.16
C ASN A 68 -2.93 -0.10 5.71
N HIS A 69 -4.06 -0.64 5.25
CA HIS A 69 -4.12 -1.99 4.67
C HIS A 69 -3.41 -2.07 3.32
N CYS A 70 -3.59 -1.04 2.48
CA CYS A 70 -3.00 -0.93 1.16
C CYS A 70 -1.49 -0.69 1.21
N HIS A 71 -1.02 0.10 2.19
CA HIS A 71 0.39 0.42 2.35
C HIS A 71 1.18 -0.84 2.74
N GLY A 72 2.04 -1.31 1.83
CA GLY A 72 2.80 -2.55 2.02
C GLY A 72 2.03 -3.83 1.67
N SER A 73 0.87 -3.71 1.01
CA SER A 73 0.17 -4.86 0.43
C SER A 73 1.01 -5.50 -0.68
N SER A 74 0.96 -6.83 -0.80
CA SER A 74 1.53 -7.57 -1.94
C SER A 74 0.65 -7.50 -3.20
N ASP A 75 -0.62 -7.12 -3.05
CA ASP A 75 -1.46 -6.78 -4.20
C ASP A 75 -1.03 -5.41 -4.74
N GLU A 76 -0.46 -5.42 -5.95
CA GLU A 76 0.03 -4.24 -6.66
C GLU A 76 -1.05 -3.15 -6.82
N GLN A 77 -2.31 -3.52 -7.05
CA GLN A 77 -3.39 -2.54 -7.19
C GLN A 77 -3.74 -1.88 -5.86
N ALA A 78 -3.77 -2.66 -4.78
CA ALA A 78 -3.94 -2.13 -3.43
C ALA A 78 -2.76 -1.24 -3.03
N ALA A 79 -1.52 -1.69 -3.25
CA ALA A 79 -0.32 -0.90 -3.00
C ALA A 79 -0.31 0.41 -3.79
N ALA A 80 -0.70 0.36 -5.07
CA ALA A 80 -0.84 1.53 -5.93
C ALA A 80 -1.93 2.50 -5.43
N LEU A 81 -3.03 1.99 -4.86
CA LEU A 81 -4.08 2.81 -4.24
C LEU A 81 -3.50 3.68 -3.11
N ALA A 82 -2.67 3.11 -2.24
CA ALA A 82 -1.98 3.88 -1.20
C ALA A 82 -0.94 4.83 -1.78
N ALA A 83 -0.05 4.33 -2.64
CA ALA A 83 1.09 5.09 -3.19
C ALA A 83 0.66 6.30 -4.04
N ARG A 84 -0.47 6.18 -4.77
CA ARG A 84 -1.00 7.25 -5.63
C ARG A 84 -1.98 8.18 -4.90
N THR A 85 -2.25 7.94 -3.62
CA THR A 85 -3.03 8.88 -2.82
C THR A 85 -2.18 10.10 -2.48
N LEU A 86 -2.50 11.23 -3.11
CA LEU A 86 -1.79 12.50 -2.92
C LEU A 86 -2.33 13.26 -1.72
N ARG A 87 -3.62 13.08 -1.41
CA ARG A 87 -4.28 13.86 -0.36
C ARG A 87 -5.47 13.17 0.27
N VAL A 88 -5.59 13.33 1.59
CA VAL A 88 -6.82 13.01 2.33
C VAL A 88 -7.34 14.28 3.03
N MET A 89 -8.63 14.56 2.83
CA MET A 89 -9.35 15.64 3.49
C MET A 89 -10.38 15.04 4.44
N PHE A 90 -10.25 15.33 5.73
CA PHE A 90 -11.15 14.86 6.78
C PHE A 90 -12.17 15.95 7.12
N LEU A 91 -13.44 15.71 6.85
CA LEU A 91 -14.54 16.60 7.24
C LEU A 91 -15.27 15.96 8.41
N ALA A 92 -15.16 16.58 9.59
CA ALA A 92 -15.82 16.11 10.80
C ALA A 92 -15.52 14.63 11.11
N THR A 93 -14.28 14.18 10.93
CA THR A 93 -13.87 12.81 11.25
C THR A 93 -13.40 12.71 12.70
N PRO A 94 -14.00 11.82 13.53
CA PRO A 94 -13.58 11.67 14.93
C PRO A 94 -12.33 10.78 15.03
N HIS A 95 -11.15 11.39 15.12
CA HIS A 95 -9.87 10.69 15.26
C HIS A 95 -9.53 10.27 16.69
N SER A 96 -10.31 10.77 17.66
CA SER A 96 -10.33 10.33 19.05
C SER A 96 -11.78 10.28 19.52
N ALA A 97 -12.04 9.58 20.63
CA ALA A 97 -13.40 9.38 21.14
C ALA A 97 -14.13 10.73 21.35
N PRO A 98 -15.34 10.90 20.82
CA PRO A 98 -16.13 12.10 21.04
C PRO A 98 -16.65 12.14 22.48
N PRO A 99 -16.85 13.34 23.06
CA PRO A 99 -17.12 13.48 24.48
C PRO A 99 -18.47 12.91 24.95
N LEU A 100 -19.48 12.77 24.08
CA LEU A 100 -20.83 12.33 24.48
C LEU A 100 -21.51 11.40 23.44
N PRO A 101 -21.05 10.14 23.29
CA PRO A 101 -21.58 9.21 22.28
C PRO A 101 -23.09 8.97 22.35
N GLN A 102 -23.69 8.99 23.54
CA GLN A 102 -25.13 8.74 23.72
C GLN A 102 -25.99 9.90 23.20
N VAL A 103 -25.53 11.14 23.37
CA VAL A 103 -26.24 12.32 22.87
C VAL A 103 -26.17 12.35 21.33
N VAL A 104 -25.01 12.00 20.77
CA VAL A 104 -24.84 11.86 19.31
C VAL A 104 -25.78 10.79 18.73
N LYS A 105 -25.93 9.63 19.39
CA LYS A 105 -26.88 8.59 18.95
C LYS A 105 -28.32 9.08 18.91
N LYS A 106 -28.73 9.93 19.86
CA LYS A 106 -30.08 10.51 19.91
C LYS A 106 -30.32 11.49 18.77
N GLU A 107 -29.36 12.40 18.54
CA GLU A 107 -29.48 13.45 17.53
C GLU A 107 -29.20 12.95 16.10
N LEU A 108 -28.44 11.85 15.96
CA LEU A 108 -28.18 11.19 14.68
C LEU A 108 -28.49 9.68 14.76
N PRO A 109 -29.76 9.25 14.72
CA PRO A 109 -30.15 7.84 14.86
C PRO A 109 -29.62 6.93 13.73
N GLY A 110 -29.10 7.49 12.63
CA GLY A 110 -28.38 6.75 11.58
C GLY A 110 -26.89 6.53 11.85
N TRP A 111 -26.31 7.22 12.84
CA TRP A 111 -24.93 7.06 13.32
C TRP A 111 -24.75 5.76 14.13
N SER A 112 -25.82 5.17 14.65
CA SER A 112 -25.77 4.10 15.64
C SER A 112 -25.45 2.71 15.08
N SER A 113 -24.57 2.60 14.08
CA SER A 113 -24.10 1.29 13.64
C SER A 113 -23.33 0.56 14.75
N SER A 114 -23.23 -0.77 14.68
CA SER A 114 -22.41 -1.57 15.60
C SER A 114 -20.96 -1.09 15.58
N HIS A 115 -20.40 -0.79 14.40
CA HIS A 115 -19.04 -0.26 14.23
C HIS A 115 -18.82 1.07 14.92
N ILE A 116 -19.72 2.01 14.70
CA ILE A 116 -19.57 3.34 15.29
C ILE A 116 -19.81 3.27 16.81
N THR A 117 -20.69 2.38 17.27
CA THR A 117 -20.90 2.13 18.71
C THR A 117 -19.67 1.49 19.36
N ALA A 118 -19.03 0.53 18.69
CA ALA A 118 -17.78 -0.09 19.14
C ALA A 118 -16.65 0.94 19.20
N LEU A 119 -16.47 1.74 18.14
CA LEU A 119 -15.45 2.80 18.08
C LEU A 119 -15.67 3.91 19.10
N SER A 120 -16.92 4.21 19.46
CA SER A 120 -17.23 5.26 20.45
C SER A 120 -16.98 4.80 21.89
N GLY A 121 -16.89 3.49 22.14
CA GLY A 121 -16.61 2.92 23.46
C GLY A 121 -15.15 2.56 23.68
N GLU A 122 -14.35 2.46 22.62
CA GLU A 122 -12.98 1.98 22.65
C GLU A 122 -12.00 3.07 22.17
N THR A 123 -11.61 3.96 23.10
CA THR A 123 -10.57 4.98 22.87
C THR A 123 -9.31 4.39 22.24
N THR A 124 -8.95 3.17 22.66
CA THR A 124 -7.77 2.43 22.20
C THR A 124 -7.79 2.12 20.69
N VAL A 125 -8.96 1.86 20.10
CA VAL A 125 -9.06 1.53 18.66
C VAL A 125 -8.88 2.76 17.80
N LEU A 126 -9.54 3.88 18.14
CA LEU A 126 -9.37 5.13 17.39
C LEU A 126 -7.95 5.68 17.52
N GLU A 127 -7.34 5.58 18.70
CA GLU A 127 -5.94 5.93 18.92
C GLU A 127 -5.00 5.03 18.11
N TYR A 128 -5.23 3.71 18.10
CA TYR A 128 -4.48 2.78 17.27
C TYR A 128 -4.56 3.15 15.78
N ILE A 129 -5.76 3.41 15.25
CA ILE A 129 -5.97 3.81 13.85
C ILE A 129 -5.28 5.16 13.56
N ARG A 130 -5.40 6.12 14.49
CA ARG A 130 -4.75 7.43 14.38
C ARG A 130 -3.24 7.29 14.30
N ASP A 131 -2.65 6.50 15.20
CA ASP A 131 -1.20 6.39 15.35
C ASP A 131 -0.58 5.55 14.22
N THR A 132 -1.23 4.46 13.80
CA THR A 132 -0.80 3.67 12.63
C THR A 132 -0.86 4.47 11.34
N TYR A 133 -1.97 5.17 11.09
CA TYR A 133 -2.07 6.08 9.96
C TYR A 133 -1.03 7.21 10.03
N GLY A 134 -0.80 7.78 11.21
CA GLY A 134 0.22 8.80 11.42
C GLY A 134 1.63 8.34 11.06
N LYS A 135 1.99 7.10 11.41
CA LYS A 135 3.27 6.47 10.99
C LYS A 135 3.36 6.32 9.47
N TYR A 136 2.28 5.91 8.82
CA TYR A 136 2.23 5.83 7.35
C TYR A 136 2.39 7.21 6.70
N VAL A 137 1.70 8.24 7.20
CA VAL A 137 1.87 9.60 6.67
C VAL A 137 3.30 10.11 6.88
N ALA A 138 3.92 9.79 8.02
CA ALA A 138 5.31 10.16 8.29
C ALA A 138 6.32 9.47 7.34
N SER A 139 6.01 8.28 6.82
CA SER A 139 6.85 7.58 5.84
C SER A 139 6.54 7.94 4.38
N ASN A 140 5.48 8.71 4.12
CA ASN A 140 5.06 9.13 2.79
C ASN A 140 4.96 10.66 2.69
N GLU A 141 6.06 11.29 2.30
CA GLU A 141 6.15 12.75 2.17
C GLU A 141 5.18 13.34 1.13
N ASN A 142 4.75 12.55 0.15
CA ASN A 142 3.84 12.97 -0.91
C ASN A 142 2.38 13.00 -0.45
N LEU A 143 2.02 12.26 0.60
CA LEU A 143 0.67 12.21 1.14
C LEU A 143 0.39 13.42 2.04
N LYS A 144 -0.42 14.36 1.56
CA LYS A 144 -0.83 15.54 2.34
C LYS A 144 -2.19 15.33 3.01
N ASN A 145 -2.37 15.92 4.19
CA ASN A 145 -3.60 15.81 4.96
C ASN A 145 -4.17 17.20 5.27
N VAL A 146 -5.48 17.30 5.42
CA VAL A 146 -6.16 18.47 5.98
C VAL A 146 -7.36 17.98 6.78
N ALA A 147 -7.63 18.62 7.92
CA ALA A 147 -8.75 18.29 8.79
C ALA A 147 -9.64 19.50 9.01
N TYR A 148 -10.94 19.26 9.01
CA TYR A 148 -11.99 20.24 9.26
C TYR A 148 -12.94 19.71 10.33
N TYR A 149 -13.47 20.61 11.15
CA TYR A 149 -14.46 20.27 12.17
C TYR A 149 -15.63 21.24 12.18
N GLU A 150 -16.80 20.76 12.58
CA GLU A 150 -18.00 21.58 12.72
C GLU A 150 -17.87 22.52 13.92
N SER A 151 -18.15 23.81 13.75
CA SER A 151 -18.19 24.75 14.88
C SER A 151 -19.59 24.86 15.49
N GLN A 152 -20.64 24.45 14.78
CA GLN A 152 -22.02 24.51 15.26
C GLN A 152 -22.50 23.16 15.80
N LYS A 153 -23.42 23.23 16.77
CA LYS A 153 -24.05 22.04 17.35
C LYS A 153 -25.13 21.50 16.43
N LEU A 154 -25.16 20.19 16.24
CA LEU A 154 -26.28 19.48 15.63
C LEU A 154 -27.53 19.64 16.50
N SER A 155 -28.64 20.02 15.88
CA SER A 155 -29.92 20.35 16.53
C SER A 155 -29.81 21.42 17.65
N GLY A 156 -28.71 22.18 17.71
CA GLY A 156 -28.40 23.09 18.83
C GLY A 156 -27.96 22.39 20.13
N VAL A 157 -27.89 21.05 20.15
CA VAL A 157 -27.68 20.27 21.38
C VAL A 157 -26.24 19.80 21.52
N VAL A 158 -25.67 19.17 20.49
CA VAL A 158 -24.38 18.48 20.57
C VAL A 158 -23.46 18.85 19.42
N GLN A 159 -22.20 19.14 19.72
CA GLN A 159 -21.14 19.18 18.73
C GLN A 159 -20.59 17.76 18.59
N VAL A 160 -20.72 17.16 17.41
CA VAL A 160 -20.50 15.72 17.25
C VAL A 160 -19.00 15.40 17.24
N VAL A 161 -18.21 16.21 16.53
CA VAL A 161 -16.75 16.15 16.47
C VAL A 161 -16.17 17.53 16.82
N PRO A 162 -15.89 17.77 18.11
CA PRO A 162 -15.20 18.99 18.53
C PRO A 162 -13.73 19.00 18.06
N MET A 163 -13.09 20.17 18.14
CA MET A 163 -11.71 20.39 17.67
C MET A 163 -10.71 19.34 18.18
N ASN A 164 -10.77 18.98 19.46
CA ASN A 164 -9.87 18.00 20.08
C ASN A 164 -10.04 16.59 19.50
N CYS A 165 -11.24 16.24 19.04
CA CYS A 165 -11.51 14.95 18.41
C CYS A 165 -11.21 14.96 16.91
N ALA A 166 -11.21 16.13 16.27
CA ALA A 166 -10.94 16.29 14.84
C ALA A 166 -9.45 16.30 14.49
N ASN A 167 -8.55 16.27 15.46
CA ASN A 167 -7.11 16.28 15.21
C ASN A 167 -6.61 14.87 14.83
N PRO A 168 -6.05 14.67 13.61
CA PRO A 168 -5.60 13.37 13.15
C PRO A 168 -4.27 12.91 13.76
N GLY A 169 -3.61 13.71 14.61
CA GLY A 169 -2.29 13.41 15.17
C GLY A 169 -1.16 13.51 14.16
N ILE A 170 -1.35 14.28 13.08
CA ILE A 170 -0.40 14.43 11.97
C ILE A 170 0.19 15.84 12.02
N SER A 171 1.53 15.92 11.98
CA SER A 171 2.23 17.21 11.98
C SER A 171 1.77 18.11 10.83
N GLY A 172 1.52 19.39 11.13
CA GLY A 172 1.04 20.37 10.16
C GLY A 172 -0.43 20.20 9.72
N THR A 173 -1.22 19.39 10.43
CA THR A 173 -2.64 19.13 10.12
C THR A 173 -3.55 19.57 11.28
N ASP A 174 -3.41 20.82 11.73
CA ASP A 174 -4.30 21.37 12.75
C ASP A 174 -5.73 21.54 12.21
N PRO A 175 -6.78 21.09 12.95
CA PRO A 175 -8.15 21.15 12.46
C PRO A 175 -8.65 22.57 12.23
N ILE A 176 -9.26 22.80 11.07
CA ILE A 176 -9.81 24.09 10.66
C ILE A 176 -11.33 24.13 10.98
N PRO A 177 -11.83 25.15 11.71
CA PRO A 177 -13.26 25.28 11.97
C PRO A 177 -14.03 25.61 10.69
N ILE A 178 -15.19 24.97 10.52
CA ILE A 178 -16.18 25.31 9.51
C ILE A 178 -17.49 25.68 10.21
N GLU A 179 -18.05 26.82 9.85
CA GLU A 179 -19.34 27.30 10.35
C GLU A 179 -20.49 26.49 9.73
N ALA A 180 -20.69 25.30 10.25
CA ALA A 180 -21.77 24.39 9.93
C ALA A 180 -21.94 23.40 11.09
N ASP A 181 -23.05 22.67 11.10
CA ASP A 181 -23.19 21.47 11.93
C ASP A 181 -22.56 20.24 11.24
N HIS A 182 -22.56 19.10 11.94
CA HIS A 182 -21.98 17.85 11.46
C HIS A 182 -22.56 17.36 10.13
N ILE A 183 -23.84 17.61 9.84
CA ILE A 183 -24.51 17.14 8.61
C ILE A 183 -24.20 18.08 7.45
N ASN A 184 -24.14 19.39 7.72
CA ASN A 184 -24.05 20.43 6.72
C ASN A 184 -22.61 20.81 6.37
N ILE A 185 -21.62 20.43 7.19
CA ILE A 185 -20.19 20.67 6.90
C ILE A 185 -19.75 20.14 5.53
N CYS A 186 -20.34 19.03 5.05
CA CYS A 186 -20.05 18.45 3.74
C CYS A 186 -21.01 18.90 2.63
N LYS A 187 -21.92 19.84 2.92
CA LYS A 187 -22.96 20.34 2.01
C LYS A 187 -22.84 21.87 1.86
N PRO A 188 -21.79 22.36 1.19
CA PRO A 188 -21.62 23.80 0.97
C PRO A 188 -22.85 24.38 0.27
N GLN A 189 -23.35 25.52 0.78
CA GLN A 189 -24.54 26.17 0.24
C GLN A 189 -24.26 26.89 -1.09
N SER A 190 -23.00 27.26 -1.34
CA SER A 190 -22.56 27.92 -2.55
C SER A 190 -21.07 27.68 -2.82
N LYS A 191 -20.56 28.13 -3.98
CA LYS A 191 -19.13 28.01 -4.33
C LYS A 191 -18.24 28.94 -3.49
N GLU A 192 -18.83 29.93 -2.83
CA GLU A 192 -18.16 30.87 -1.93
C GLU A 192 -18.06 30.33 -0.49
N SER A 193 -18.76 29.23 -0.18
CA SER A 193 -18.70 28.58 1.13
C SER A 193 -17.25 28.23 1.49
N ALA A 194 -16.82 28.55 2.71
CA ALA A 194 -15.43 28.37 3.14
C ALA A 194 -14.88 26.95 2.90
N ILE A 195 -15.71 25.92 3.17
CA ILE A 195 -15.32 24.53 2.91
C ILE A 195 -15.15 24.24 1.41
N TYR A 196 -16.01 24.80 0.54
CA TYR A 196 -15.92 24.62 -0.90
C TYR A 196 -14.62 25.22 -1.45
N THR A 197 -14.36 26.47 -1.10
CA THR A 197 -13.15 27.21 -1.49
C THR A 197 -11.88 26.50 -1.01
N SER A 198 -11.88 26.02 0.23
CA SER A 198 -10.72 25.31 0.82
C SER A 198 -10.47 23.96 0.16
N VAL A 199 -11.52 23.17 -0.09
CA VAL A 199 -11.43 21.89 -0.82
C VAL A 199 -10.91 22.13 -2.24
N ASN A 200 -11.47 23.10 -2.97
CA ASN A 200 -11.01 23.45 -4.32
C ASN A 200 -9.54 23.85 -4.36
N ARG A 201 -9.09 24.70 -3.42
CA ARG A 201 -7.67 25.08 -3.30
C ARG A 201 -6.77 23.85 -3.16
N HIS A 202 -7.20 22.86 -2.36
CA HIS A 202 -6.43 21.64 -2.16
C HIS A 202 -6.47 20.67 -3.34
N ILE A 203 -7.58 20.62 -4.08
CA ILE A 203 -7.67 19.87 -5.36
C ILE A 203 -6.68 20.45 -6.36
N GLU A 204 -6.67 21.78 -6.55
CA GLU A 204 -5.73 22.45 -7.47
C GLU A 204 -4.26 22.23 -7.08
N GLN A 205 -3.94 22.22 -5.78
CA GLN A 205 -2.60 21.88 -5.31
C GLN A 205 -2.22 20.43 -5.66
N ALA A 206 -3.14 19.48 -5.49
CA ALA A 206 -2.89 18.08 -5.81
C ALA A 206 -2.80 17.83 -7.33
N LYS A 207 -3.56 18.57 -8.15
CA LYS A 207 -3.46 18.52 -9.63
C LYS A 207 -2.06 18.92 -10.12
N LYS A 208 -1.48 19.98 -9.54
CA LYS A 208 -0.10 20.38 -9.85
C LYS A 208 0.90 19.27 -9.54
N LEU A 209 0.74 18.61 -8.39
CA LEU A 209 1.60 17.49 -7.99
C LEU A 209 1.41 16.25 -8.90
N ALA A 210 0.17 16.03 -9.36
CA ALA A 210 -0.18 14.94 -10.27
C ALA A 210 0.40 15.13 -11.68
N ALA A 211 0.50 16.36 -12.18
CA ALA A 211 1.05 16.65 -13.51
C ALA A 211 2.52 16.20 -13.67
N ASP A 212 3.25 16.11 -12.56
CA ASP A 212 4.64 15.63 -12.51
C ASP A 212 4.74 14.09 -12.38
N THR A 213 3.61 13.38 -12.28
CA THR A 213 3.55 11.93 -12.04
C THR A 213 2.93 11.20 -13.25
N PRO A 214 3.66 10.29 -13.94
CA PRO A 214 3.11 9.57 -15.09
C PRO A 214 1.87 8.72 -14.74
N GLU A 215 0.88 8.70 -15.64
CA GLU A 215 -0.21 7.71 -15.62
C GLU A 215 0.38 6.31 -15.86
N LEU A 216 -0.14 5.30 -15.15
CA LEU A 216 0.11 3.89 -15.52
C LEU A 216 -0.61 3.63 -16.82
N SER A 217 0.11 3.23 -17.87
CA SER A 217 -0.53 2.74 -19.08
C SER A 217 -1.18 1.38 -18.78
N ASP A 218 -2.25 1.03 -19.49
CA ASP A 218 -2.85 -0.31 -19.39
C ASP A 218 -1.86 -1.43 -19.76
N HIS A 219 -0.71 -1.07 -20.34
CA HIS A 219 0.40 -1.96 -20.67
C HIS A 219 1.32 -2.29 -19.47
N ASP A 220 1.27 -1.51 -18.39
CA ASP A 220 2.16 -1.65 -17.21
C ASP A 220 1.57 -2.54 -16.11
N THR A 221 0.35 -3.07 -16.30
CA THR A 221 -0.27 -4.02 -15.36
C THR A 221 0.13 -5.48 -15.62
N GLN A 222 1.18 -5.69 -16.42
CA GLN A 222 1.56 -7.00 -16.94
C GLN A 222 3.08 -7.27 -16.96
N ILE A 223 3.82 -6.61 -16.08
CA ILE A 223 5.11 -7.15 -15.63
C ILE A 223 5.00 -7.25 -14.11
N ALA A 224 4.35 -8.34 -13.69
CA ALA A 224 4.36 -8.76 -12.30
C ALA A 224 5.82 -8.76 -11.83
N ALA A 225 6.10 -8.09 -10.72
CA ALA A 225 7.26 -8.49 -9.93
C ALA A 225 6.94 -9.91 -9.47
N GLU A 226 7.51 -10.92 -10.16
CA GLU A 226 7.35 -12.31 -9.77
C GLU A 226 7.65 -12.43 -8.27
N GLY A 227 6.71 -13.04 -7.53
CA GLY A 227 6.81 -13.18 -6.09
C GLY A 227 7.95 -14.12 -5.71
N TYR A 228 9.19 -13.66 -5.75
CA TYR A 228 10.38 -14.46 -5.40
C TYR A 228 10.40 -14.94 -3.95
N SER A 229 9.47 -14.48 -3.10
CA SER A 229 9.22 -15.02 -1.76
C SER A 229 8.48 -16.36 -1.75
N GLU A 230 7.82 -16.71 -2.85
CA GLU A 230 7.11 -17.97 -3.02
C GLU A 230 7.90 -18.89 -3.96
N LYS A 231 7.77 -20.21 -3.74
CA LYS A 231 8.37 -21.21 -4.63
C LYS A 231 7.69 -21.15 -5.99
N ALA A 232 8.48 -21.13 -7.06
CA ALA A 232 7.94 -21.20 -8.41
C ALA A 232 7.13 -22.48 -8.66
N ASP A 233 5.98 -22.36 -9.33
CA ASP A 233 5.02 -23.47 -9.52
C ASP A 233 5.55 -24.63 -10.39
N TYR A 234 6.64 -24.42 -11.13
CA TYR A 234 7.15 -25.34 -12.14
C TYR A 234 8.29 -26.25 -11.65
N ASP A 235 8.91 -25.99 -10.50
CA ASP A 235 9.93 -26.87 -9.92
C ASP A 235 9.69 -27.03 -8.41
N ARG A 236 9.52 -28.26 -7.94
CA ARG A 236 9.20 -28.56 -6.53
C ARG A 236 10.39 -29.06 -5.73
N ARG A 237 11.56 -29.18 -6.35
CA ARG A 237 12.76 -29.71 -5.72
C ARG A 237 13.40 -28.68 -4.79
N ASP A 238 13.94 -29.12 -3.66
CA ASP A 238 14.70 -28.25 -2.76
C ASP A 238 16.14 -28.00 -3.24
N LEU A 239 16.86 -27.06 -2.62
CA LEU A 239 18.24 -26.74 -2.99
C LEU A 239 19.16 -27.96 -2.95
N TRP A 240 18.94 -28.88 -2.01
CA TRP A 240 19.77 -30.08 -1.87
C TRP A 240 19.57 -31.01 -3.07
N GLU A 241 18.32 -31.27 -3.45
CA GLU A 241 17.97 -32.10 -4.62
C GLU A 241 18.52 -31.52 -5.93
N LYS A 242 18.54 -30.20 -6.09
CA LYS A 242 19.09 -29.53 -7.28
C LYS A 242 20.61 -29.54 -7.33
N MET A 243 21.27 -29.32 -6.19
CA MET A 243 22.73 -29.35 -6.14
C MET A 243 23.27 -30.77 -6.33
N ASN A 244 22.57 -31.78 -5.81
CA ASN A 244 22.88 -33.19 -6.08
C ASN A 244 22.69 -33.53 -7.56
N ALA A 245 21.56 -33.14 -8.16
CA ALA A 245 21.30 -33.36 -9.59
C ALA A 245 22.34 -32.68 -10.53
N ALA A 246 22.98 -31.61 -10.05
CA ALA A 246 24.03 -30.88 -10.76
C ALA A 246 25.46 -31.30 -10.37
N ASP A 247 25.64 -32.37 -9.59
CA ASP A 247 26.94 -32.88 -9.10
C ASP A 247 27.75 -31.86 -8.26
N ARG A 248 27.03 -31.01 -7.50
CA ARG A 248 27.58 -29.87 -6.70
C ARG A 248 27.40 -30.04 -5.19
N GLU A 249 27.26 -31.27 -4.68
CA GLU A 249 26.96 -31.56 -3.27
C GLU A 249 27.96 -30.95 -2.28
N ASN A 250 29.24 -30.90 -2.65
CA ASN A 250 30.34 -30.35 -1.86
C ASN A 250 30.15 -28.87 -1.47
N ARG A 251 29.31 -28.12 -2.19
CA ARG A 251 29.04 -26.69 -1.95
C ARG A 251 27.76 -26.45 -1.15
N TYR A 252 26.96 -27.48 -0.84
CA TYR A 252 25.64 -27.34 -0.24
C TYR A 252 25.65 -26.54 1.06
N THR A 253 26.55 -26.88 2.00
CA THR A 253 26.62 -26.19 3.30
C THR A 253 26.88 -24.68 3.15
N TYR A 254 27.71 -24.30 2.18
CA TYR A 254 27.99 -22.91 1.87
C TYR A 254 26.77 -22.22 1.22
N ALA A 255 26.18 -22.84 0.20
CA ALA A 255 25.01 -22.32 -0.52
C ALA A 255 23.80 -22.14 0.41
N ASN A 256 23.49 -23.14 1.24
CA ASN A 256 22.39 -23.12 2.19
C ASN A 256 22.56 -22.03 3.26
N SER A 257 23.77 -21.83 3.78
CA SER A 257 24.06 -20.75 4.73
C SER A 257 23.85 -19.36 4.11
N ARG A 258 24.28 -19.18 2.85
CA ARG A 258 24.14 -17.92 2.10
C ARG A 258 22.69 -17.62 1.76
N GLN A 259 21.95 -18.60 1.24
CA GLN A 259 20.53 -18.47 0.96
C GLN A 259 19.73 -18.12 2.22
N ASN A 260 19.97 -18.79 3.35
CA ASN A 260 19.24 -18.51 4.60
C ASN A 260 19.56 -17.12 5.16
N SER A 261 20.79 -16.64 4.98
CA SER A 261 21.17 -15.27 5.32
C SER A 261 20.46 -14.24 4.43
N PHE A 262 20.41 -14.51 3.11
CA PHE A 262 19.69 -13.66 2.15
C PHE A 262 18.19 -13.65 2.44
N ALA A 263 17.56 -14.81 2.64
CA ALA A 263 16.15 -14.95 2.94
C ALA A 263 15.75 -14.20 4.21
N ARG A 264 16.51 -14.34 5.32
CA ARG A 264 16.25 -13.59 6.55
C ARG A 264 16.30 -12.08 6.33
N LYS A 265 17.30 -11.60 5.59
CA LYS A 265 17.42 -10.18 5.28
C LYS A 265 16.27 -9.73 4.37
N TYR A 266 16.02 -10.44 3.28
CA TYR A 266 14.95 -10.17 2.31
C TYR A 266 13.57 -10.12 2.97
N MET A 267 13.24 -11.08 3.84
CA MET A 267 11.99 -11.10 4.61
C MET A 267 11.92 -9.96 5.63
N SER A 268 13.04 -9.60 6.28
CA SER A 268 13.07 -8.46 7.21
C SER A 268 12.88 -7.09 6.52
N LEU A 269 13.12 -7.01 5.20
CA LEU A 269 12.94 -5.79 4.41
C LEU A 269 11.47 -5.47 4.10
N GLY A 270 10.51 -6.31 4.49
CA GLY A 270 9.07 -6.00 4.35
C GLY A 270 8.62 -4.71 5.06
N LEU A 271 9.46 -4.14 5.94
CA LEU A 271 9.24 -2.87 6.63
C LEU A 271 10.02 -1.69 6.01
N GLN A 272 10.80 -1.92 4.95
CA GLN A 272 11.63 -0.93 4.23
C GLN A 272 11.38 -1.02 2.72
N PRO A 273 10.25 -0.46 2.22
CA PRO A 273 9.76 -0.72 0.85
C PRO A 273 10.73 -0.29 -0.26
N GLY A 274 11.51 0.78 -0.08
CA GLY A 274 12.53 1.19 -1.06
C GLY A 274 13.65 0.15 -1.17
N THR A 275 14.18 -0.32 -0.04
CA THR A 275 15.22 -1.36 -0.01
C THR A 275 14.67 -2.70 -0.50
N ARG A 276 13.40 -3.03 -0.21
CA ARG A 276 12.76 -4.26 -0.71
C ARG A 276 12.65 -4.25 -2.24
N SER A 277 12.21 -3.13 -2.82
CA SER A 277 12.14 -2.96 -4.27
C SER A 277 13.49 -3.14 -4.95
N ASP A 278 14.58 -2.65 -4.36
CA ASP A 278 15.93 -2.85 -4.89
C ASP A 278 16.35 -4.32 -4.88
N TYR A 279 15.94 -5.08 -3.85
CA TYR A 279 16.18 -6.53 -3.77
C TYR A 279 15.32 -7.32 -4.75
N ASP A 280 14.07 -6.92 -4.99
CA ASP A 280 13.19 -7.53 -5.99
C ASP A 280 13.73 -7.32 -7.41
N LEU A 281 14.21 -6.10 -7.71
CA LEU A 281 14.90 -5.78 -8.96
C LEU A 281 16.19 -6.59 -9.13
N LEU A 282 16.95 -6.79 -8.04
CA LEU A 282 18.14 -7.64 -8.07
C LEU A 282 17.77 -9.08 -8.43
N LEU A 283 16.74 -9.65 -7.81
CA LEU A 283 16.31 -11.03 -8.05
C LEU A 283 15.87 -11.24 -9.51
N SER A 284 15.09 -10.30 -10.05
CA SER A 284 14.67 -10.33 -11.45
C SER A 284 15.84 -10.23 -12.44
N GLU A 285 16.77 -9.32 -12.20
CA GLU A 285 17.96 -9.18 -13.05
C GLU A 285 18.89 -10.41 -12.98
N VAL A 286 19.00 -11.03 -11.80
CA VAL A 286 19.76 -12.27 -11.64
C VAL A 286 19.10 -13.42 -12.40
N GLU A 287 17.78 -13.62 -12.24
CA GLU A 287 17.04 -14.67 -12.94
C GLU A 287 17.15 -14.50 -14.46
N GLN A 288 16.84 -13.31 -14.98
CA GLN A 288 16.87 -13.02 -16.41
C GLN A 288 18.25 -13.31 -17.02
N ARG A 289 19.32 -12.83 -16.36
CA ARG A 289 20.69 -13.04 -16.85
C ARG A 289 21.10 -14.49 -16.74
N PHE A 290 20.77 -15.16 -15.64
CA PHE A 290 21.10 -16.56 -15.45
C PHE A 290 20.42 -17.41 -16.52
N GLN A 291 19.11 -17.24 -16.74
CA GLN A 291 18.38 -17.98 -17.77
C GLN A 291 18.99 -17.74 -19.16
N ALA A 292 19.20 -16.47 -19.53
CA ALA A 292 19.64 -16.09 -20.86
C ALA A 292 21.10 -16.41 -21.16
N GLN A 293 22.00 -16.37 -20.17
CA GLN A 293 23.45 -16.47 -20.37
C GLN A 293 24.07 -17.75 -19.82
N VAL A 294 23.41 -18.41 -18.87
CA VAL A 294 23.94 -19.60 -18.19
C VAL A 294 23.07 -20.82 -18.46
N TYR A 295 21.77 -20.76 -18.15
CA TYR A 295 20.89 -21.93 -18.21
C TYR A 295 20.73 -22.47 -19.64
N PHE A 296 20.09 -21.70 -20.53
CA PHE A 296 19.85 -22.16 -21.90
C PHE A 296 21.13 -22.36 -22.74
N PRO A 297 22.16 -21.50 -22.63
CA PRO A 297 23.36 -21.65 -23.45
C PRO A 297 24.34 -22.70 -22.97
N LEU A 298 24.43 -22.98 -21.67
CA LEU A 298 25.47 -23.83 -21.08
C LEU A 298 24.88 -25.04 -20.37
N VAL A 299 23.99 -24.84 -19.39
CA VAL A 299 23.40 -25.94 -18.59
C VAL A 299 22.63 -26.90 -19.50
N CYS A 300 21.72 -26.38 -20.33
CA CYS A 300 20.96 -27.19 -21.30
C CYS A 300 21.83 -27.88 -22.36
N LYS A 301 23.08 -27.45 -22.54
CA LYS A 301 24.01 -28.02 -23.52
C LYS A 301 25.07 -28.93 -22.89
N GLY A 302 24.98 -29.19 -21.58
CA GLY A 302 25.90 -30.08 -20.88
C GLY A 302 27.32 -29.51 -20.73
N ALA A 303 27.45 -28.19 -20.60
CA ALA A 303 28.74 -27.55 -20.31
C ALA A 303 29.33 -28.04 -18.97
N THR A 304 30.66 -27.95 -18.83
CA THR A 304 31.36 -28.35 -17.62
C THR A 304 31.07 -27.41 -16.44
N GLU A 305 31.30 -27.88 -15.22
CA GLU A 305 31.11 -27.06 -14.01
C GLU A 305 31.96 -25.78 -14.04
N GLU A 306 33.19 -25.87 -14.54
CA GLU A 306 34.12 -24.74 -14.68
C GLU A 306 33.60 -23.70 -15.68
N GLU A 307 33.09 -24.13 -16.84
CA GLU A 307 32.49 -23.22 -17.84
C GLU A 307 31.25 -22.51 -17.29
N ILE A 308 30.40 -23.22 -16.54
CA ILE A 308 29.21 -22.65 -15.92
C ILE A 308 29.61 -21.65 -14.83
N ASP A 309 30.57 -21.99 -13.98
CA ASP A 309 31.03 -21.11 -12.89
C ASP A 309 31.69 -19.83 -13.43
N ASN A 310 32.50 -19.95 -14.48
CA ASN A 310 33.08 -18.80 -15.17
C ASN A 310 31.99 -17.92 -15.79
N ALA A 311 30.97 -18.51 -16.42
CA ALA A 311 29.86 -17.75 -16.99
C ALA A 311 29.01 -17.05 -15.91
N VAL A 312 28.75 -17.70 -14.78
CA VAL A 312 28.06 -17.06 -13.65
C VAL A 312 28.85 -15.86 -13.14
N GLN A 313 30.16 -15.99 -13.00
CA GLN A 313 31.03 -14.91 -12.56
C GLN A 313 31.05 -13.75 -13.56
N GLU A 314 31.37 -14.00 -14.84
CA GLU A 314 31.56 -12.97 -15.86
C GLU A 314 30.25 -12.38 -16.41
N LYS A 315 29.18 -13.16 -16.48
CA LYS A 315 27.93 -12.77 -17.18
C LYS A 315 26.80 -12.37 -16.22
N VAL A 316 26.86 -12.81 -14.96
CA VAL A 316 25.85 -12.51 -13.95
C VAL A 316 26.42 -11.64 -12.83
N ILE A 317 27.47 -12.11 -12.14
CA ILE A 317 27.96 -11.45 -10.92
C ILE A 317 28.66 -10.12 -11.22
N GLU A 318 29.66 -10.10 -12.09
CA GLU A 318 30.44 -8.88 -12.38
C GLU A 318 29.61 -7.75 -13.01
N PRO A 319 28.72 -8.02 -14.00
CA PRO A 319 27.90 -6.96 -14.59
C PRO A 319 26.92 -6.35 -13.58
N LEU A 320 26.37 -7.16 -12.67
CA LEU A 320 25.45 -6.68 -11.65
C LEU A 320 26.16 -5.98 -10.49
N ALA A 321 27.37 -6.41 -10.12
CA ALA A 321 28.16 -5.76 -9.08
C ALA A 321 28.61 -4.34 -9.46
N ASN A 322 28.77 -4.09 -10.77
CA ASN A 322 29.13 -2.79 -11.33
C ASN A 322 27.90 -1.92 -11.69
N LYS A 323 26.69 -2.44 -11.53
CA LYS A 323 25.44 -1.76 -11.88
C LYS A 323 24.72 -1.31 -10.60
N LYS A 324 24.17 -0.09 -10.64
CA LYS A 324 23.23 0.36 -9.62
C LYS A 324 21.85 -0.24 -9.92
N ILE A 325 21.26 -0.93 -8.95
CA ILE A 325 19.95 -1.57 -9.07
C ILE A 325 18.98 -0.81 -8.15
N GLY A 326 18.10 -0.02 -8.78
CA GLY A 326 17.29 0.97 -8.07
C GLY A 326 18.16 1.99 -7.34
N ALA A 327 18.02 2.12 -6.02
CA ALA A 327 18.85 3.02 -5.21
C ALA A 327 20.13 2.35 -4.66
N THR A 328 20.24 1.02 -4.71
CA THR A 328 21.28 0.23 -4.04
C THR A 328 22.33 -0.31 -5.03
N THR A 329 23.59 -0.36 -4.58
CA THR A 329 24.65 -1.13 -5.26
C THR A 329 24.89 -2.42 -4.49
N PHE A 330 24.76 -3.56 -5.16
CA PHE A 330 24.93 -4.87 -4.53
C PHE A 330 26.33 -5.41 -4.76
N GLY A 331 27.02 -5.81 -3.69
CA GLY A 331 28.32 -6.46 -3.81
C GLY A 331 28.21 -7.87 -4.42
N ALA A 332 29.31 -8.37 -4.99
CA ALA A 332 29.37 -9.71 -5.59
C ALA A 332 28.85 -10.82 -4.67
N THR A 333 29.15 -10.76 -3.37
CA THR A 333 28.65 -11.73 -2.38
C THR A 333 27.13 -11.67 -2.20
N ASN A 334 26.51 -10.49 -2.33
CA ASN A 334 25.06 -10.34 -2.25
C ASN A 334 24.38 -10.93 -3.49
N ILE A 335 24.96 -10.70 -4.66
CA ILE A 335 24.47 -11.25 -5.94
C ILE A 335 24.59 -12.78 -5.93
N GLN A 336 25.72 -13.32 -5.47
CA GLN A 336 25.90 -14.75 -5.29
C GLN A 336 24.86 -15.35 -4.31
N SER A 337 24.54 -14.63 -3.23
CA SER A 337 23.52 -15.08 -2.28
C SER A 337 22.10 -15.03 -2.88
N ALA A 338 21.82 -14.08 -3.77
CA ALA A 338 20.57 -14.01 -4.52
C ALA A 338 20.41 -15.20 -5.48
N ILE A 339 21.49 -15.63 -6.15
CA ILE A 339 21.49 -16.83 -7.00
C ILE A 339 21.09 -18.08 -6.19
N TYR A 340 21.70 -18.28 -5.00
CA TYR A 340 21.33 -19.41 -4.14
C TYR A 340 19.89 -19.32 -3.63
N PHE A 341 19.42 -18.11 -3.35
CA PHE A 341 18.03 -17.88 -2.95
C PHE A 341 17.04 -18.25 -4.07
N LEU A 342 17.27 -17.81 -5.30
CA LEU A 342 16.44 -18.17 -6.45
C LEU A 342 16.48 -19.67 -6.77
N THR A 343 17.62 -20.32 -6.50
CA THR A 343 17.73 -21.79 -6.65
C THR A 343 16.82 -22.52 -5.67
N GLU A 344 16.80 -22.10 -4.39
CA GLU A 344 15.92 -22.67 -3.35
C GLU A 344 14.44 -22.34 -3.58
N GLN A 345 14.15 -21.13 -4.10
CA GLN A 345 12.78 -20.71 -4.44
C GLN A 345 12.33 -21.17 -5.83
N CYS A 346 13.12 -22.01 -6.50
CA CYS A 346 12.72 -22.66 -7.74
C CYS A 346 12.62 -21.78 -8.99
N HIS A 347 13.14 -20.56 -8.92
CA HIS A 347 13.24 -19.63 -10.04
C HIS A 347 14.46 -19.87 -10.93
N ILE A 348 15.46 -20.61 -10.43
CA ILE A 348 16.66 -20.99 -11.20
C ILE A 348 16.96 -22.49 -11.04
N ARG A 349 17.42 -23.11 -12.13
CA ARG A 349 17.84 -24.53 -12.21
C ARG A 349 19.30 -24.65 -12.64
N TRP A 350 19.93 -25.74 -12.23
CA TRP A 350 21.33 -26.06 -12.54
C TRP A 350 21.51 -27.35 -13.34
N ASP A 351 20.40 -27.99 -13.68
CA ASP A 351 20.32 -29.25 -14.40
C ASP A 351 19.30 -29.15 -15.55
N THR A 352 19.46 -30.03 -16.55
CA THR A 352 18.54 -30.13 -17.68
C THR A 352 17.23 -30.77 -17.26
N GLU A 353 16.08 -30.31 -17.77
CA GLU A 353 14.82 -31.03 -17.62
C GLU A 353 14.99 -32.48 -18.11
N ARG A 354 14.68 -33.43 -17.24
CA ARG A 354 14.61 -34.86 -17.60
C ARG A 354 13.22 -35.23 -18.05
#